data_AF-A0A0R3PXK2-F1
#
_entry.id   AF-A0A0R3PXK2-F1
#
_cell.length_a   1.000
_cell.length_b   1.000
_cell.length_c   1.000
_cell.angle_alpha   90.00
_cell.angle_beta   90.00
_cell.angle_gamma   90.00
#
_symmetry.space_group_name_H-M   'P 1'
#
loop_
_entity.id
_entity.type
_entity.pdbx_description
1 polymer ?
#
loop_
_entity_poly.entity_id
_entity_poly.type
_entity_poly.pdbx_seq_one_letter_code
_entity_poly.pdbx_strand_id
1 'polypeptide(L)'
;MLYDKTWAVVFIHIYVFIGCMIGLTLFVGVVIANYTENRGTALLTVDQRRWHDLKSRLKMAQPLHVPPKPSESARLGTIFYELTLSRRFSQVHFERYT
;
A
#
# COMPACT_ATOMS: atom_id res chain seq x y z
N MET A 1 -11.26 -53.92 -13.75
CA MET A 1 -10.07 -53.42 -14.47
C MET A 1 -10.05 -51.90 -14.66
N LEU A 2 -11.19 -51.22 -14.87
CA LEU A 2 -11.24 -49.74 -14.91
C LEU A 2 -11.17 -49.08 -13.52
N TYR A 3 -11.75 -49.72 -12.49
CA TYR A 3 -11.78 -49.21 -11.12
C TYR A 3 -10.35 -48.95 -10.57
N ASP A 4 -9.43 -49.91 -10.72
CA ASP A 4 -8.02 -49.77 -10.30
C ASP A 4 -7.31 -48.55 -10.91
N LYS A 5 -7.59 -48.26 -12.19
CA LYS A 5 -6.95 -47.12 -12.87
C LYS A 5 -7.46 -45.78 -12.35
N THR A 6 -8.74 -45.69 -11.98
CA THR A 6 -9.31 -44.47 -11.41
C THR A 6 -8.66 -44.12 -10.06
N TRP A 7 -8.44 -45.10 -9.19
CA TRP A 7 -7.79 -44.89 -7.89
C TRP A 7 -6.34 -44.41 -8.03
N ALA A 8 -5.59 -44.97 -8.99
CA ALA A 8 -4.23 -44.53 -9.27
C ALA A 8 -4.15 -43.06 -9.73
N VAL A 9 -5.10 -42.62 -10.57
CA VAL A 9 -5.17 -41.23 -11.04
C VAL A 9 -5.47 -40.27 -9.89
N VAL A 10 -6.42 -40.62 -9.02
CA VAL A 10 -6.76 -39.81 -7.83
C VAL A 10 -5.58 -39.71 -6.88
N PHE A 11 -4.87 -40.81 -6.65
CA PHE A 11 -3.67 -40.84 -5.80
C PHE A 11 -2.58 -39.88 -6.29
N ILE A 12 -2.27 -39.91 -7.60
CA ILE A 12 -1.26 -39.01 -8.20
C ILE A 12 -1.67 -37.54 -8.06
N HIS A 13 -2.95 -37.21 -8.28
CA HIS A 13 -3.41 -35.82 -8.15
C HIS A 13 -3.32 -35.32 -6.72
N ILE A 14 -3.69 -36.12 -5.71
CA ILE A 14 -3.56 -35.74 -4.30
C ILE A 14 -2.08 -35.56 -3.93
N TYR A 15 -1.21 -36.47 -4.38
CA TYR A 15 0.23 -36.37 -4.13
C TYR A 15 0.82 -35.07 -4.71
N VAL A 16 0.52 -34.78 -5.98
CA VAL A 16 0.99 -33.55 -6.64
C VAL A 16 0.35 -32.31 -6.01
N PHE A 17 -0.94 -32.35 -5.68
CA PHE A 17 -1.63 -31.21 -5.08
C PHE A 17 -1.05 -30.86 -3.71
N ILE A 18 -0.87 -31.85 -2.82
CA ILE A 18 -0.25 -31.65 -1.51
C ILE A 18 1.21 -31.23 -1.66
N GLY A 19 1.98 -31.91 -2.52
CA GLY A 19 3.39 -31.57 -2.77
C GLY A 19 3.57 -30.16 -3.32
N CYS A 20 2.66 -29.70 -4.17
CA CYS A 20 2.70 -28.36 -4.75
C CYS A 20 2.21 -27.30 -3.74
N MET A 21 1.05 -27.52 -3.12
CA MET A 21 0.46 -26.59 -2.14
C MET A 21 1.34 -26.43 -0.91
N ILE A 22 1.90 -27.51 -0.35
CA ILE A 22 2.74 -27.45 0.85
C ILE A 22 4.19 -27.20 0.47
N GLY A 23 4.73 -27.92 -0.52
CA GLY A 23 6.15 -27.83 -0.90
C GLY A 23 6.53 -26.48 -1.49
N LEU A 24 5.74 -25.91 -2.42
CA LEU A 24 6.04 -24.58 -2.96
C LEU A 24 5.86 -23.50 -1.89
N THR A 25 4.82 -23.60 -1.07
CA THR A 25 4.57 -22.63 0.00
C THR A 25 5.69 -22.63 1.04
N LEU A 26 6.18 -23.80 1.45
CA LEU A 26 7.32 -23.89 2.36
C LEU A 26 8.61 -23.40 1.71
N PHE A 27 8.86 -23.74 0.45
CA PHE A 27 10.06 -23.31 -0.26
C PHE A 27 10.11 -21.78 -0.41
N VAL A 28 9.03 -21.19 -0.92
CA VAL A 28 8.91 -19.72 -1.04
C VAL A 28 8.93 -19.07 0.35
N GLY A 29 8.31 -19.67 1.36
CA GLY A 29 8.33 -19.20 2.74
C GLY A 29 9.75 -19.13 3.32
N VAL A 30 10.56 -20.18 3.15
CA VAL A 30 11.96 -20.21 3.60
C VAL A 30 12.81 -19.22 2.81
N VAL A 31 12.64 -19.13 1.49
CA VAL A 31 13.39 -18.17 0.66
C VAL A 31 13.06 -16.73 1.06
N ILE A 32 11.79 -16.39 1.25
CA ILE A 32 11.37 -15.05 1.68
C ILE A 32 11.87 -14.77 3.10
N ALA A 33 11.77 -15.71 4.02
CA ALA A 33 12.26 -15.56 5.38
C ALA A 33 13.78 -15.33 5.39
N ASN A 34 14.53 -16.16 4.67
CA ASN A 34 15.98 -16.06 4.54
C ASN A 34 16.43 -14.76 3.84
N TYR A 35 15.69 -14.31 2.83
CA TYR A 35 15.97 -13.04 2.16
C TYR A 35 15.66 -11.83 3.06
N THR A 36 14.61 -11.92 3.85
CA THR A 36 14.24 -10.92 4.86
C THR A 36 15.29 -10.88 5.98
N GLU A 37 15.84 -12.04 6.37
CA GLU A 37 16.91 -12.18 7.36
C GLU A 37 18.25 -11.62 6.85
N ASN A 38 18.66 -12.02 5.64
CA ASN A 38 19.92 -11.57 5.02
C ASN A 38 19.92 -10.08 4.63
N ARG A 39 18.75 -9.46 4.45
CA ARG A 39 18.62 -8.00 4.29
C ARG A 39 18.56 -7.22 5.60
N GLY A 40 18.53 -7.90 6.75
CA GLY A 40 18.43 -7.27 8.07
C GLY A 40 17.04 -6.74 8.43
N THR A 41 15.99 -7.12 7.70
CA THR A 41 14.59 -6.72 7.97
C THR A 41 13.79 -7.78 8.71
N ALA A 42 14.35 -8.97 8.98
CA ALA A 42 13.71 -10.01 9.80
C ALA A 42 13.76 -9.72 11.31
N LEU A 43 14.78 -8.97 11.74
CA LEU A 43 14.93 -8.49 13.11
C LEU A 43 14.42 -7.04 13.29
N LEU A 44 13.90 -6.41 12.23
CA LEU A 44 13.20 -5.14 12.37
C LEU A 44 11.74 -5.42 12.76
N THR A 45 11.37 -4.96 13.95
CA THR A 45 10.00 -5.06 14.48
C THR A 45 8.97 -4.46 13.51
N VAL A 46 7.71 -4.89 13.62
CA VAL A 46 6.56 -4.37 12.84
C VAL A 46 6.53 -2.83 12.80
N ASP A 47 7.03 -2.17 13.84
CA ASP A 47 7.09 -0.71 13.96
C ASP A 47 8.06 -0.03 12.99
N GLN A 48 9.18 -0.67 12.65
CA GLN A 48 10.14 -0.07 11.70
C GLN A 48 9.63 -0.13 10.26
N ARG A 49 8.82 -1.14 9.92
CA ARG A 49 8.14 -1.22 8.62
C ARG A 49 7.06 -0.14 8.49
N ARG A 50 6.32 0.11 9.57
CA ARG A 50 5.36 1.22 9.68
C ARG A 50 6.04 2.58 9.59
N TRP A 51 7.19 2.74 10.23
CA TRP A 51 7.99 3.98 10.14
C TRP A 51 8.52 4.23 8.72
N HIS A 52 8.96 3.17 8.03
CA HIS A 52 9.38 3.29 6.63
C HIS A 52 8.22 3.69 5.71
N ASP A 53 7.03 3.08 5.88
CA ASP A 53 5.83 3.47 5.14
C ASP A 53 5.40 4.91 5.48
N LEU A 54 5.48 5.32 6.75
CA LEU A 54 5.19 6.68 7.20
C LEU A 54 6.16 7.69 6.56
N LYS A 55 7.46 7.38 6.54
CA LYS A 55 8.48 8.25 5.91
C LYS A 55 8.27 8.36 4.40
N SER A 56 7.80 7.29 3.76
CA SER A 56 7.44 7.29 2.33
C SER A 56 6.22 8.16 2.06
N ARG A 57 5.17 8.03 2.87
CA ARG A 57 3.97 8.90 2.81
C ARG A 57 4.31 10.37 3.07
N LEU A 58 5.19 10.65 4.02
CA LEU A 58 5.65 12.01 4.32
C LEU A 58 6.46 12.60 3.15
N LYS A 59 7.28 11.81 2.46
CA LYS A 59 8.02 12.27 1.28
C LYS A 59 7.13 12.52 0.07
N MET A 60 6.02 11.80 -0.06
CA MET A 60 5.03 12.01 -1.13
C MET A 60 4.08 13.17 -0.82
N ALA A 61 3.91 13.53 0.46
CA ALA A 61 3.18 14.73 0.83
C ALA A 61 3.96 15.97 0.39
N GLN A 62 3.56 16.56 -0.73
CA GLN A 62 4.11 17.83 -1.19
C GLN A 62 3.72 18.91 -0.16
N PRO A 63 4.64 19.82 0.24
CA PRO A 63 4.29 20.95 1.09
C PRO A 63 3.15 21.72 0.44
N LEU A 64 2.05 21.86 1.17
CA LEU A 64 0.86 22.55 0.71
C LEU A 64 1.28 23.96 0.30
N HIS A 65 1.19 24.25 -1.00
CA HIS A 65 1.53 25.55 -1.57
C HIS A 65 0.42 26.54 -1.22
N VAL A 66 0.34 26.94 0.06
CA VAL A 66 -0.66 27.92 0.51
C VAL A 66 -0.14 29.30 0.12
N PRO A 67 -0.80 30.02 -0.80
CA PRO A 67 -0.37 31.35 -1.17
C PRO A 67 -0.39 32.28 0.06
N PRO A 68 0.66 33.11 0.25
CA PRO A 68 0.74 34.02 1.39
C PRO A 68 -0.43 35.02 1.35
N LYS A 69 -1.01 35.31 2.54
CA LYS A 69 -2.14 36.23 2.67
C LYS A 69 -1.76 37.60 2.08
N PRO A 70 -2.56 38.19 1.17
CA PRO A 70 -2.26 39.50 0.59
C PRO A 70 -2.26 40.60 1.66
N SER A 71 -1.46 41.65 1.45
CA SER A 71 -1.35 42.79 2.36
C SER A 71 -2.69 43.49 2.59
N GLU A 72 -2.95 43.86 3.85
CA GLU A 72 -4.20 44.43 4.39
C GLU A 72 -4.73 45.68 3.66
N SER A 73 -3.87 46.35 2.88
CA SER A 73 -4.19 47.52 2.05
C SER A 73 -5.08 47.21 0.83
N ALA A 74 -5.15 45.95 0.38
CA ALA A 74 -6.01 45.53 -0.73
C ALA A 74 -7.28 44.83 -0.21
N ARG A 75 -8.27 45.61 0.23
CA ARG A 75 -9.55 45.09 0.77
C ARG A 75 -10.22 44.06 -0.16
N LEU A 76 -10.22 44.33 -1.47
CA LEU A 76 -10.77 43.42 -2.47
C LEU A 76 -9.96 42.10 -2.55
N GLY A 77 -8.63 42.17 -2.52
CA GLY A 77 -7.76 41.00 -2.55
C GLY A 77 -7.95 40.08 -1.34
N THR A 78 -8.25 40.65 -0.17
CA THR A 78 -8.53 39.88 1.05
C THR A 78 -9.89 39.17 0.98
N ILE A 79 -10.91 39.83 0.45
CA ILE A 79 -12.26 39.24 0.28
C ILE A 79 -12.22 38.07 -0.71
N PHE A 80 -11.55 38.23 -1.85
CA PHE A 80 -11.41 37.13 -2.82
C PHE A 80 -10.59 35.96 -2.24
N TYR A 81 -9.53 36.23 -1.49
CA TYR A 81 -8.73 35.20 -0.82
C TYR A 81 -9.56 34.40 0.21
N GLU A 82 -10.36 35.06 1.04
CA GLU A 82 -11.25 34.41 2.01
C GLU A 82 -12.36 33.59 1.34
N LEU A 83 -12.87 34.06 0.20
CA LEU A 83 -13.87 33.32 -0.58
C LEU A 83 -13.29 32.04 -1.19
N THR A 84 -12.08 32.10 -1.77
CA THR A 84 -11.38 30.93 -2.36
C THR A 84 -10.93 29.92 -1.30
N LEU A 85 -10.58 30.35 -0.09
CA LEU A 85 -10.21 29.46 1.02
C LEU A 85 -11.41 28.95 1.84
N SER A 86 -12.62 29.41 1.55
CA SER A 86 -13.81 28.94 2.25
C SER A 86 -14.01 27.42 2.05
N ARG A 87 -14.34 26.71 3.13
CA ARG A 87 -14.52 25.25 3.13
C ARG A 87 -15.52 24.74 2.09
N ARG A 88 -16.54 25.55 1.78
CA ARG A 88 -17.56 25.22 0.78
C ARG A 88 -17.02 25.23 -0.66
N PHE A 89 -16.11 26.15 -0.98
CA PHE A 89 -15.50 26.22 -2.30
C PHE A 89 -14.52 25.06 -2.53
N SER A 90 -13.75 24.70 -1.50
CA SER A 90 -12.81 23.57 -1.56
C SER A 90 -13.52 22.22 -1.79
N GLN A 91 -14.67 21.96 -1.15
CA GLN A 91 -15.46 20.75 -1.40
C GLN A 91 -15.93 20.64 -2.86
N VAL A 92 -16.47 21.73 -3.43
CA VAL A 92 -17.00 21.74 -4.80
C VAL A 92 -15.89 21.57 -5.85
N HIS A 93 -14.70 22.11 -5.62
CA HIS A 93 -13.58 21.99 -6.56
C HIS A 93 -12.88 20.62 -6.48
N PHE A 94 -12.76 20.03 -5.29
CA PHE A 94 -12.11 18.72 -5.11
C PHE A 94 -12.98 17.52 -5.54
N GLU A 95 -14.30 17.62 -5.44
CA GLU A 95 -15.22 16.57 -5.94
C GLU A 95 -15.19 16.37 -7.46
N ARG A 96 -14.57 17.28 -8.23
CA ARG A 96 -14.42 17.15 -9.69
C ARG A 96 -13.11 16.48 -10.15
N TYR A 97 -12.19 16.19 -9.24
CA TYR A 97 -10.85 15.64 -9.54
C TYR A 97 -10.55 14.36 -8.74
N THR A 98 -11.59 13.64 -8.29
CA THR A 98 -11.47 12.27 -7.77
C THR A 98 -12.12 11.30 -8.75
#